data_AF-A0A351C334-F1
#
_entry.id   AF-A0A351C334-F1
#
_cell.length_a   1.000
_cell.length_b   1.000
_cell.length_c   1.000
_cell.angle_alpha   90.00
_cell.angle_beta   90.00
_cell.angle_gamma   90.00
#
_symmetry.space_group_name_H-M   'P 1'
#
loop_
_entity.id
_entity.type
_entity.pdbx_description
1 polymer ?
#
loop_
_entity_poly.entity_id
_entity_poly.type
_entity_poly.pdbx_seq_one_letter_code
_entity_poly.pdbx_strand_id
1 'polypeptide(L)'
;ESWSRLTHEFLSNALSYNFSQGFGNTFGFNVIQKGSRYCFYNGEINHDGIIDVTDYQFVDNNSFAFASGYKTTDLNGDQLTDISDLVIVEENVFNFVQRILP
;
A
#
# COMPACT_ATOMS: atom_id res chain seq x y z
N GLU A 1 0.07 6.50 -1.38
CA GLU A 1 -0.42 7.89 -1.14
C GLU A 1 -1.95 7.89 -1.05
N SER A 2 -2.57 8.88 -0.41
CA SER A 2 -4.03 9.04 -0.37
C SER A 2 -4.44 10.51 -0.19
N TRP A 3 -5.73 10.78 -0.45
CA TRP A 3 -6.37 12.10 -0.34
C TRP A 3 -7.37 12.12 0.82
N SER A 4 -7.73 13.31 1.30
CA SER A 4 -8.80 13.44 2.29
C SER A 4 -10.11 12.88 1.73
N ARG A 5 -10.90 12.22 2.59
CA ARG A 5 -12.15 11.60 2.13
C ARG A 5 -13.14 12.62 1.54
N LEU A 6 -13.20 13.79 2.14
CA LEU A 6 -14.09 14.88 1.74
C LEU A 6 -13.25 16.10 1.34
N THR A 7 -13.89 17.02 0.63
CA THR A 7 -13.35 18.36 0.41
C THR A 7 -13.32 19.12 1.73
N HIS A 8 -12.22 19.83 1.97
CA HIS A 8 -12.05 20.68 3.13
C HIS A 8 -11.72 22.11 2.69
N GLU A 9 -12.25 23.08 3.42
CA GLU A 9 -11.91 24.48 3.27
C GLU A 9 -10.84 24.88 4.28
N PHE A 10 -9.99 25.83 3.90
CA PHE A 10 -9.00 26.42 4.81
C PHE A 10 -9.64 27.57 5.57
N LEU A 11 -9.65 27.50 6.90
CA LEU A 11 -10.11 28.57 7.76
C LEU A 11 -8.91 29.38 8.23
N SER A 12 -8.90 30.68 7.95
CA SER A 12 -7.77 31.57 8.29
C SER A 12 -6.41 31.06 7.79
N ASN A 13 -6.37 30.56 6.54
CA ASN A 13 -5.19 29.95 5.91
C ASN A 13 -4.65 28.70 6.62
N ALA A 14 -5.47 28.03 7.45
CA ALA A 14 -5.09 26.81 8.16
C ALA A 14 -6.14 25.70 7.96
N LEU A 15 -5.65 24.47 7.86
CA LEU A 15 -6.44 23.24 7.93
C LEU A 15 -5.63 22.20 8.70
N SER A 16 -6.25 21.58 9.70
CA SER A 16 -5.68 20.42 10.39
C SER A 16 -6.47 19.18 9.96
N TYR A 17 -5.77 18.18 9.45
CA TYR A 17 -6.37 16.91 9.04
C TYR A 17 -5.46 15.76 9.43
N ASN A 18 -6.03 14.71 10.00
CA ASN A 18 -5.27 13.58 10.51
C ASN A 18 -5.71 12.27 9.85
N PHE A 19 -4.90 11.75 8.93
CA PHE A 19 -5.13 10.49 8.24
C PHE A 19 -5.10 9.25 9.14
N SER A 20 -4.53 9.35 10.35
CA SER A 20 -4.37 8.21 11.26
C SER A 20 -5.58 7.94 12.16
N GLN A 21 -6.62 8.77 12.13
CA GLN A 21 -7.77 8.62 13.03
C GLN A 21 -8.78 7.55 12.60
N GLY A 22 -8.81 7.17 11.32
CA GLY A 22 -9.83 6.27 10.80
C GLY A 22 -9.69 5.93 9.33
N PHE A 23 -10.22 4.77 8.94
CA PHE A 23 -10.45 4.41 7.53
C PHE A 23 -11.27 5.49 6.80
N GLY A 24 -12.18 6.15 7.50
CA GLY A 24 -13.00 7.25 6.97
C GLY A 24 -12.25 8.55 6.68
N ASN A 25 -10.94 8.63 6.96
CA ASN A 25 -10.15 9.83 6.69
C ASN A 25 -9.34 9.73 5.39
N THR A 26 -9.45 8.63 4.66
CA THR A 26 -8.85 8.48 3.32
C THR A 26 -9.93 8.39 2.26
N PHE A 27 -9.64 8.96 1.10
CA PHE A 27 -10.50 8.88 -0.06
C PHE A 27 -10.69 7.41 -0.47
N GLY A 28 -11.94 7.04 -0.72
CA GLY A 28 -12.32 5.66 -1.06
C GLY A 28 -12.06 4.62 0.04
N PHE A 29 -11.76 5.04 1.28
CA PHE A 29 -11.36 4.12 2.36
C PHE A 29 -10.11 3.30 2.04
N ASN A 30 -9.15 3.89 1.32
CA ASN A 30 -7.99 3.18 0.77
C ASN A 30 -6.87 2.91 1.80
N VAL A 31 -7.22 2.36 2.96
CA VAL A 31 -6.30 1.90 4.03
C VAL A 31 -6.84 0.65 4.71
N ILE A 32 -5.95 -0.12 5.35
CA ILE A 32 -6.29 -1.28 6.17
C ILE A 32 -5.89 -1.05 7.62
N GLN A 33 -6.71 -1.51 8.57
CA GLN A 33 -6.36 -1.46 9.99
C GLN A 33 -5.46 -2.64 10.35
N LYS A 34 -4.26 -2.36 10.89
CA LYS A 34 -3.32 -3.35 11.44
C LYS A 34 -3.08 -3.00 12.92
N GLY A 35 -3.66 -3.79 13.82
CA GLY A 35 -3.68 -3.47 15.25
C GLY A 35 -4.41 -2.15 15.53
N SER A 36 -3.70 -1.18 16.10
CA SER A 36 -4.22 0.17 16.39
C SER A 36 -3.91 1.21 15.32
N ARG A 37 -3.25 0.83 14.21
CA ARG A 37 -2.83 1.74 13.15
C ARG A 37 -3.59 1.49 11.86
N TYR A 38 -3.78 2.55 11.08
CA TYR A 38 -4.25 2.48 9.70
C TYR A 38 -3.05 2.57 8.77
N CYS A 39 -2.85 1.54 7.96
CA CYS A 39 -1.72 1.38 7.07
C CYS A 39 -2.16 1.43 5.61
N PHE A 40 -1.28 1.92 4.74
CA PHE A 40 -1.46 1.77 3.31
C PHE A 40 -1.15 0.34 2.87
N TYR A 41 -1.77 -0.07 1.78
CA TYR A 41 -1.43 -1.32 1.11
C TYR A 41 -0.03 -1.21 0.48
N ASN A 42 0.67 -2.35 0.43
CA ASN A 42 2.00 -2.50 -0.14
C ASN A 42 1.97 -3.55 -1.26
N GLY A 43 2.98 -3.61 -2.12
CA GLY A 43 3.07 -4.61 -3.20
C GLY A 43 2.65 -4.09 -4.57
N GLU A 44 2.52 -2.78 -4.73
CA GLU A 44 2.40 -2.13 -6.04
C GLU A 44 3.83 -1.71 -6.46
N ILE A 45 4.44 -2.52 -7.33
CA ILE A 45 5.87 -2.45 -7.67
C ILE A 45 6.10 -1.65 -8.95
N ASN A 46 5.18 -1.79 -9.90
CA ASN A 46 5.34 -1.24 -11.26
C ASN A 46 4.77 0.19 -11.41
N HIS A 47 4.04 0.70 -10.41
CA HIS A 47 3.45 2.04 -10.38
C HIS A 47 2.34 2.31 -11.41
N ASP A 48 1.61 1.29 -11.85
CA ASP A 48 0.43 1.41 -12.70
C ASP A 48 -0.87 1.72 -11.93
N GLY A 49 -0.86 1.57 -10.61
CA GLY A 49 -1.97 1.90 -9.72
C GLY A 49 -2.93 0.75 -9.42
N ILE A 50 -2.61 -0.49 -9.76
CA ILE A 50 -3.35 -1.69 -9.38
C ILE A 50 -2.34 -2.71 -8.84
N ILE A 51 -2.68 -3.42 -7.77
CA ILE A 51 -1.86 -4.56 -7.34
C ILE A 51 -2.36 -5.80 -8.08
N ASP A 52 -1.55 -6.32 -8.99
CA ASP A 52 -1.94 -7.45 -9.85
C ASP A 52 -0.82 -8.49 -10.09
N VAL A 53 -1.06 -9.39 -11.05
CA VAL A 53 -0.11 -10.48 -11.39
C VAL A 53 1.24 -9.96 -11.90
N THR A 54 1.29 -8.74 -12.43
CA THR A 54 2.54 -8.14 -12.90
C THR A 54 3.44 -7.78 -11.72
N ASP A 55 2.88 -7.27 -10.62
CA ASP A 55 3.61 -7.05 -9.38
C ASP A 55 4.10 -8.35 -8.75
N TYR A 56 3.24 -9.36 -8.73
CA TYR A 56 3.59 -10.71 -8.27
C TYR A 56 4.84 -11.23 -8.99
N GLN A 57 4.91 -11.06 -10.31
CA GLN A 57 6.05 -11.52 -11.11
C GLN A 57 7.38 -10.85 -10.71
N PHE A 58 7.36 -9.58 -10.30
CA PHE A 58 8.57 -8.90 -9.81
C PHE A 58 9.06 -9.53 -8.51
N VAL A 59 8.15 -9.78 -7.56
CA VAL A 59 8.47 -10.40 -6.28
C VAL A 59 8.94 -11.84 -6.48
N ASP A 60 8.27 -12.61 -7.35
CA ASP A 60 8.60 -14.01 -7.64
C ASP A 60 10.00 -14.15 -8.24
N ASN A 61 10.34 -13.30 -9.22
CA ASN A 61 11.67 -13.29 -9.82
C ASN A 61 12.78 -12.97 -8.80
N ASN A 62 12.53 -12.02 -7.90
CA ASN A 62 13.50 -11.63 -6.88
C ASN A 62 13.59 -12.65 -5.73
N SER A 63 12.48 -13.33 -5.41
CA SER A 63 12.42 -14.45 -4.48
C SER A 63 13.23 -15.63 -4.98
N PHE A 64 13.06 -16.00 -6.25
CA PHE A 64 13.87 -17.03 -6.91
C PHE A 64 15.37 -16.69 -6.92
N ALA A 65 15.70 -15.41 -7.04
CA ALA A 65 17.07 -14.92 -7.01
C ALA A 65 17.64 -14.73 -5.60
N PHE A 66 16.87 -14.99 -4.53
CA PHE A 66 17.21 -14.69 -3.14
C PHE A 66 17.72 -13.25 -2.97
N ALA A 67 17.01 -12.30 -3.58
CA ALA A 67 17.40 -10.89 -3.53
C ALA A 67 17.37 -10.39 -2.09
N SER A 68 18.41 -9.66 -1.69
CA SER A 68 18.57 -9.15 -0.32
C SER A 68 18.85 -7.66 -0.28
N GLY A 69 18.66 -7.07 0.90
CA GLY A 69 18.82 -5.65 1.18
C GLY A 69 17.54 -4.86 0.90
N TYR A 70 17.66 -3.53 0.88
CA TYR A 70 16.52 -2.64 0.62
C TYR A 70 16.08 -2.74 -0.84
N LYS A 71 15.01 -3.49 -1.09
CA LYS A 71 14.41 -3.72 -2.41
C LYS A 71 12.94 -3.34 -2.39
N THR A 72 12.40 -2.92 -3.53
CA THR A 72 10.96 -2.66 -3.66
C THR A 72 10.13 -3.92 -3.50
N THR A 73 10.72 -5.10 -3.73
CA THR A 73 10.08 -6.42 -3.56
C THR A 73 10.21 -7.00 -2.16
N ASP A 74 10.96 -6.36 -1.26
CA ASP A 74 10.95 -6.66 0.19
C ASP A 74 9.77 -5.88 0.80
N LEU A 75 8.63 -6.55 0.92
CA LEU A 75 7.35 -5.96 1.31
C LEU A 75 7.10 -6.05 2.80
N ASN A 76 7.75 -6.99 3.48
CA ASN A 76 7.69 -7.17 4.92
C ASN A 76 8.78 -6.38 5.68
N GLY A 77 9.84 -5.93 4.99
CA GLY A 77 10.93 -5.12 5.51
C GLY A 77 12.04 -5.90 6.23
N ASP A 78 12.18 -7.20 6.01
CA ASP A 78 13.16 -8.08 6.66
C ASP A 78 14.50 -8.19 5.92
N GLN A 79 14.65 -7.44 4.82
CA GLN A 79 15.84 -7.38 3.95
C GLN A 79 16.05 -8.63 3.08
N LEU A 80 15.04 -9.48 2.93
CA LEU A 80 15.03 -10.60 1.99
C LEU A 80 13.74 -10.55 1.19
N THR A 81 13.84 -10.68 -0.13
CA THR A 81 12.64 -10.98 -0.93
C THR A 81 12.44 -12.48 -0.93
N ASP A 82 11.33 -12.94 -0.36
CA ASP A 82 11.00 -14.37 -0.30
C ASP A 82 9.49 -14.65 -0.42
N ILE A 83 9.07 -15.87 -0.07
CA ILE A 83 7.66 -16.30 -0.16
C ILE A 83 6.73 -15.49 0.76
N SER A 84 7.23 -14.92 1.85
CA SER A 84 6.42 -14.10 2.75
C SER A 84 6.02 -12.77 2.11
N ASP A 85 6.82 -12.23 1.20
CA ASP A 85 6.46 -11.06 0.39
C ASP A 85 5.43 -11.41 -0.68
N LEU A 86 5.54 -12.60 -1.29
CA LEU A 86 4.56 -13.08 -2.28
C LEU A 86 3.15 -13.15 -1.69
N VAL A 87 3.02 -13.65 -0.46
CA VAL A 87 1.74 -13.70 0.26
C VAL A 87 1.12 -12.31 0.42
N ILE A 88 1.93 -11.25 0.61
CA ILE A 88 1.43 -9.87 0.72
C ILE A 88 0.81 -9.42 -0.60
N VAL A 89 1.46 -9.72 -1.74
CA VAL A 89 0.91 -9.38 -3.06
C VAL A 89 -0.35 -10.19 -3.31
N GLU A 90 -0.32 -11.51 -3.13
CA GLU A 90 -1.47 -12.40 -3.40
C GLU A 90 -2.73 -11.99 -2.63
N GLU A 91 -2.61 -11.67 -1.35
CA GLU A 91 -3.73 -11.20 -0.53
C GLU A 91 -4.30 -9.87 -1.06
N ASN A 92 -3.45 -8.95 -1.51
CA ASN A 92 -3.91 -7.68 -2.07
C ASN A 92 -4.55 -7.84 -3.46
N VAL A 93 -4.02 -8.75 -4.29
CA VAL A 93 -4.64 -9.13 -5.57
C VAL A 93 -6.01 -9.75 -5.33
N PHE A 94 -6.13 -10.69 -4.39
CA PHE A 94 -7.40 -11.33 -4.03
C PHE A 94 -8.47 -10.32 -3.58
N ASN A 95 -8.04 -9.26 -2.89
CA ASN A 95 -8.91 -8.18 -2.42
C ASN A 95 -9.12 -7.05 -3.46
N PHE A 96 -8.61 -7.20 -4.68
CA PHE A 96 -8.69 -6.19 -5.76
C PHE A 96 -8.19 -4.80 -5.32
N VAL A 97 -7.07 -4.77 -4.58
CA VAL A 97 -6.48 -3.52 -4.10
C VAL A 97 -5.98 -2.70 -5.28
N GLN A 98 -6.42 -1.45 -5.34
CA GLN A 98 -6.04 -0.50 -6.38
C GLN A 98 -6.00 0.92 -5.84
N ARG A 99 -5.32 1.81 -6.55
CA ARG A 99 -5.26 3.23 -6.24
C ARG A 99 -6.63 3.86 -6.45
N ILE A 100 -7.13 4.55 -5.42
CA ILE A 100 -8.34 5.36 -5.50
C ILE A 100 -7.95 6.84 -5.43
N LEU A 101 -8.32 7.59 -6.46
CA LEU A 101 -8.04 9.03 -6.61
C LEU A 101 -9.35 9.84 -6.63
N PRO A 102 -9.34 11.11 -6.17
CA PRO A 102 -10.46 12.05 -6.28
C PRO A 102 -10.99 12.25 -7.70
#